data_AF-A0A1G3CM01-F1
#
_entry.id   AF-A0A1G3CM01-F1
#
_cell.length_a   1.000
_cell.length_b   1.000
_cell.length_c   1.000
_cell.angle_alpha   90.00
_cell.angle_beta   90.00
_cell.angle_gamma   90.00
#
_symmetry.space_group_name_H-M   'P 1'
#
loop_
_entity.id
_entity.type
_entity.pdbx_description
1 polymer ?
#
loop_
_entity_poly.entity_id
_entity_poly.type
_entity_poly.pdbx_seq_one_letter_code
_entity_poly.pdbx_strand_id
1 'polypeptide(L)'
;MYKYAIEIFYSKEDEGYIAVVPELPECSAFGETEEEALEEVKTAMNLWLETAKKERRKIPKPQGKEMLKAVYKDLLLSKIPSTNK
;
A
#
# COMPACT_ATOMS: atom_id res chain seq x y z
N MET A 1 -1.45 15.58 -7.81
CA MET A 1 -0.55 14.48 -7.42
C MET A 1 -1.33 13.54 -6.52
N TYR A 2 -1.46 12.27 -6.89
CA TYR A 2 -2.16 11.28 -6.07
C TYR A 2 -1.29 10.96 -4.84
N LYS A 3 -1.89 10.89 -3.65
CA LYS A 3 -1.20 10.57 -2.40
C LYS A 3 -1.70 9.22 -1.88
N TYR A 4 -1.21 8.15 -2.48
CA TYR A 4 -1.51 6.78 -2.03
C TYR A 4 -0.71 6.45 -0.77
N ALA A 5 -1.25 5.55 0.05
CA ALA A 5 -0.50 4.95 1.14
C ALA A 5 0.58 4.00 0.59
N ILE A 6 1.76 4.03 1.22
CA ILE A 6 2.87 3.13 0.96
C ILE A 6 3.15 2.41 2.28
N GLU A 7 3.15 1.09 2.24
CA GLU A 7 3.59 0.25 3.35
C GLU A 7 4.99 -0.28 3.03
N ILE A 8 5.92 -0.16 3.96
CA ILE A 8 7.29 -0.66 3.80
C ILE A 8 7.57 -1.63 4.94
N PHE A 9 8.07 -2.80 4.62
CA PHE A 9 8.42 -3.84 5.59
C PHE A 9 9.62 -4.65 5.12
N TYR A 10 10.37 -5.21 6.08
CA TYR A 10 11.46 -6.12 5.76
C TYR A 10 10.92 -7.51 5.38
N SER A 11 11.36 -8.03 4.24
CA SER A 11 11.12 -9.39 3.78
C SER A 11 12.35 -10.24 4.05
N LYS A 12 12.16 -11.33 4.81
CA LYS A 12 13.24 -12.32 5.02
C LYS A 12 13.49 -13.17 3.78
N GLU A 13 12.50 -13.32 2.91
CA GLU A 13 12.62 -14.11 1.68
C GLU A 13 13.45 -13.37 0.63
N ASP A 14 13.25 -12.06 0.52
CA ASP A 14 13.98 -11.18 -0.40
C ASP A 14 15.24 -10.58 0.22
N GLU A 15 15.50 -10.87 1.51
CA GLU A 15 16.62 -10.33 2.31
C GLU A 15 16.74 -8.79 2.26
N GLY A 16 15.62 -8.08 2.09
CA GLY A 16 15.58 -6.61 1.99
C GLY A 16 14.19 -6.04 2.27
N TYR A 17 13.96 -4.79 1.91
CA TYR A 17 12.69 -4.09 2.14
C TYR A 17 11.78 -4.17 0.93
N ILE A 18 10.50 -4.45 1.20
CA ILE A 18 9.43 -4.44 0.21
C ILE A 18 8.54 -3.25 0.52
N ALA A 19 8.33 -2.40 -0.49
CA ALA A 19 7.38 -1.31 -0.46
C ALA A 19 6.17 -1.67 -1.33
N VAL A 20 4.97 -1.57 -0.77
CA VAL A 20 3.71 -1.93 -1.45
C VAL A 20 2.75 -0.75 -1.41
N VAL A 21 1.95 -0.59 -2.45
CA VAL A 21 0.87 0.40 -2.54
C VAL A 21 -0.46 -0.34 -2.56
N PRO A 22 -1.09 -0.61 -1.40
CA PRO A 22 -2.28 -1.48 -1.32
C PRO A 22 -3.45 -1.01 -2.21
N GLU A 23 -3.47 0.27 -2.52
CA GLU A 23 -4.50 0.92 -3.32
C GLU A 23 -4.32 0.74 -4.83
N LEU A 24 -3.09 0.40 -5.26
CA LEU A 24 -2.73 0.15 -6.65
C LEU A 24 -2.34 -1.33 -6.78
N PRO A 25 -3.25 -2.18 -7.30
CA PRO A 25 -2.98 -3.60 -7.45
C PRO A 25 -1.66 -3.85 -8.17
N GLU A 26 -0.87 -4.80 -7.64
CA GLU A 26 0.42 -5.23 -8.18
C GLU A 26 1.51 -4.14 -8.18
N CYS A 27 1.27 -3.00 -7.53
CA CYS A 27 2.28 -1.95 -7.40
C CYS A 27 3.10 -2.18 -6.11
N SER A 28 4.27 -2.76 -6.30
CA SER A 28 5.28 -2.95 -5.25
C SER A 28 6.68 -2.74 -5.81
N ALA A 29 7.65 -2.56 -4.91
CA ALA A 29 9.07 -2.49 -5.25
C ALA A 29 9.93 -3.03 -4.10
N PHE A 30 11.17 -3.36 -4.43
CA PHE A 30 12.20 -3.85 -3.51
C PHE A 30 13.32 -2.82 -3.36
N GLY A 31 13.98 -2.80 -2.21
CA GLY A 31 15.27 -2.12 -1.99
C GLY A 31 16.04 -2.78 -0.84
N GLU A 32 17.37 -2.62 -0.82
CA GLU A 32 18.19 -3.11 0.29
C GLU A 32 17.96 -2.27 1.57
N THR A 33 17.50 -1.03 1.39
CA THR A 33 17.09 -0.10 2.45
C THR A 33 15.63 0.35 2.30
N GLU A 34 15.08 0.91 3.38
CA GLU A 34 13.73 1.49 3.39
C GLU A 34 13.63 2.64 2.38
N GLU A 35 14.68 3.46 2.28
CA GLU A 35 14.80 4.57 1.35
C GLU A 35 14.80 4.10 -0.11
N GLU A 36 15.60 3.07 -0.43
CA GLU A 36 15.64 2.49 -1.78
C GLU A 36 14.28 1.92 -2.19
N ALA A 37 13.66 1.13 -1.32
CA ALA A 37 12.33 0.57 -1.59
C ALA A 37 11.30 1.70 -1.81
N LEU A 38 11.41 2.79 -1.05
CA LEU A 38 10.55 3.98 -1.22
C LEU A 38 10.81 4.73 -2.53
N GLU A 39 12.04 4.83 -2.99
CA GLU A 39 12.37 5.45 -4.28
C GLU A 39 11.84 4.60 -5.44
N GLU A 40 12.08 3.30 -5.40
CA GLU A 40 11.64 2.38 -6.44
C GLU A 40 10.11 2.29 -6.53
N VAL A 41 9.41 2.24 -5.39
CA VAL A 41 7.93 2.19 -5.42
C VAL A 41 7.33 3.49 -5.96
N LYS A 42 7.96 4.65 -5.74
CA LYS A 42 7.50 5.92 -6.35
C LYS A 42 7.62 5.88 -7.87
N THR A 43 8.70 5.27 -8.39
CA THR A 43 8.87 5.04 -9.83
C THR A 43 7.81 4.09 -10.35
N ALA A 44 7.61 2.94 -9.69
CA ALA A 44 6.58 1.96 -10.05
C ALA A 44 5.17 2.58 -10.05
N MET A 45 4.84 3.40 -9.05
CA MET A 45 3.57 4.13 -8.97
C MET A 45 3.34 5.05 -10.16
N ASN A 46 4.37 5.81 -10.57
CA ASN A 46 4.26 6.70 -11.71
C ASN A 46 3.99 5.90 -12.99
N LEU A 47 4.73 4.83 -13.24
CA LEU A 47 4.55 3.94 -14.38
C LEU A 47 3.15 3.28 -14.39
N TRP A 48 2.69 2.83 -13.23
CA TRP A 48 1.36 2.25 -13.07
C TRP A 48 0.27 3.26 -13.47
N LEU A 49 0.37 4.51 -12.98
CA LEU A 49 -0.59 5.57 -13.27
C LEU A 49 -0.56 6.00 -14.74
N GLU A 50 0.61 6.10 -15.35
CA GLU A 50 0.76 6.40 -16.77
C GLU A 50 0.14 5.31 -17.65
N THR A 51 0.40 4.04 -17.32
CA THR A 51 -0.16 2.89 -18.03
C THR A 51 -1.67 2.84 -17.88
N ALA A 52 -2.20 3.05 -16.67
CA ALA A 52 -3.63 3.10 -16.42
C ALA A 52 -4.32 4.21 -17.23
N LYS A 53 -3.70 5.39 -17.34
CA LYS A 53 -4.20 6.47 -18.21
C LYS A 53 -4.18 6.09 -19.68
N LYS A 54 -3.07 5.55 -20.18
CA LYS A 54 -2.89 5.15 -21.59
C LYS A 54 -3.93 4.11 -22.01
N GLU A 55 -4.18 3.15 -21.14
CA GLU A 55 -5.11 2.05 -21.38
C GLU A 55 -6.56 2.37 -20.96
N ARG A 56 -6.83 3.58 -20.46
CA ARG A 56 -8.16 3.99 -19.95
C ARG A 56 -8.68 3.06 -18.85
N ARG A 57 -7.77 2.46 -18.07
CA ARG A 57 -8.12 1.69 -16.88
C ARG A 57 -8.62 2.64 -15.79
N LYS A 58 -9.53 2.15 -14.95
CA LYS A 58 -10.02 2.91 -13.79
C LYS A 58 -8.89 3.08 -12.78
N ILE A 59 -8.54 4.33 -12.47
CA ILE A 59 -7.55 4.66 -11.44
C ILE A 59 -8.28 4.71 -10.07
N PRO A 60 -7.88 3.88 -9.09
CA PRO A 60 -8.41 3.92 -7.73
C PRO A 60 -8.24 5.31 -7.10
N LYS A 61 -9.17 5.73 -6.24
CA LYS A 61 -9.01 6.98 -5.49
C LYS A 61 -8.16 6.73 -4.25
N PRO A 62 -7.16 7.59 -3.95
CA PRO A 62 -6.42 7.51 -2.71
C PRO A 62 -7.33 7.71 -1.50
N GLN A 63 -7.27 6.78 -0.56
CA GLN A 63 -7.95 6.72 0.72
C GLN A 63 -7.00 7.14 1.84
N GLY A 64 -5.70 6.91 1.68
CA GLY A 64 -4.66 7.31 2.63
C GLY A 64 -4.98 6.86 4.06
N LYS A 65 -5.12 7.82 4.99
CA LYS A 65 -5.39 7.52 6.41
C LYS A 65 -6.74 6.85 6.66
N GLU A 66 -7.73 7.02 5.78
CA GLU A 66 -9.05 6.40 5.96
C GLU A 66 -8.99 4.87 5.80
N MET A 67 -8.09 4.37 4.94
CA MET A 67 -7.84 2.93 4.84
C MET A 67 -7.31 2.36 6.15
N LEU A 68 -6.31 3.02 6.76
CA LEU A 68 -5.77 2.60 8.06
C LEU A 68 -6.84 2.62 9.14
N LYS A 69 -7.71 3.65 9.18
CA LYS A 69 -8.82 3.70 10.15
C LYS A 69 -9.77 2.52 10.03
N ALA A 70 -10.07 2.06 8.81
CA ALA A 70 -10.92 0.89 8.61
C ALA A 70 -10.28 -0.38 9.19
N VAL A 71 -8.99 -0.60 8.92
CA VAL A 71 -8.21 -1.73 9.46
C VAL A 71 -8.15 -1.68 10.98
N TYR A 72 -7.80 -0.53 11.57
CA TYR A 72 -7.77 -0.36 13.03
C TYR A 72 -9.14 -0.55 13.67
N LYS A 73 -10.22 -0.11 13.03
CA LYS A 73 -11.57 -0.31 13.54
C LYS A 73 -11.92 -1.79 13.59
N ASP A 74 -11.61 -2.57 12.56
CA ASP A 74 -11.84 -4.03 12.56
C ASP A 74 -10.97 -4.76 13.60
N LEU A 75 -9.70 -4.35 13.75
CA LEU A 75 -8.81 -4.85 14.81
C LEU A 75 -9.29 -4.48 16.22
N LEU A 76 -9.89 -3.31 16.39
CA LEU A 76 -10.47 -2.89 17.67
C LEU A 76 -11.77 -3.63 17.96
N LEU A 77 -12.64 -3.79 16.97
CA LEU A 77 -13.92 -4.51 17.10
C LEU A 77 -13.71 -6.01 17.39
N SER A 78 -12.69 -6.63 16.81
CA SER A 78 -12.34 -8.03 17.09
C SER A 78 -11.73 -8.26 18.48
N LYS A 79 -11.24 -7.21 19.15
CA LYS A 79 -10.75 -7.25 20.53
C LYS A 79 -11.81 -6.92 21.58
N ILE A 80 -13.01 -6.49 21.17
CA ILE A 80 -14.14 -6.37 22.10
C ILE A 80 -14.59 -7.80 22.41
N PRO A 81 -14.43 -8.30 23.65
CA PRO A 81 -14.99 -9.60 24.00
C PRO A 81 -16.48 -9.56 23.70
N SER A 82 -16.98 -10.56 22.97
CA SER A 82 -18.41 -10.75 22.73
C SER A 82 -19.13 -10.85 24.08
N THR A 83 -19.59 -9.71 24.60
CA THR A 83 -20.51 -9.67 25.72
C THR A 83 -21.89 -9.93 25.14
N ASN A 84 -22.15 -11.22 24.97
CA ASN A 84 -23.43 -11.92 25.06
C ASN A 84 -24.71 -11.14 24.74
N LYS A 85 -25.44 -11.62 23.73
CA LYS A 85 -26.88 -11.87 23.88
C LYS A 85 -27.32 -13.05 23.03
#